data_AF-A0A536SBD8-F1
#
_entry.id   AF-A0A536SBD8-F1
#
_cell.length_a   1.000
_cell.length_b   1.000
_cell.length_c   1.000
_cell.angle_alpha   90.00
_cell.angle_beta   90.00
_cell.angle_gamma   90.00
#
_symmetry.space_group_name_H-M   'P 1'
#
loop_
_entity.id
_entity.type
_entity.pdbx_description
1 polymer ?
#
loop_
_entity_poly.entity_id
_entity_poly.type
_entity_poly.pdbx_seq_one_letter_code
_entity_poly.pdbx_strand_id
1 'polypeptide(L)' 'YPVSMQVNDLRLEPLMDDQELDARASVGTIYWEGAVRAFKDKTDVGRGYLELTGYWQPLKL' A
#
# COMPACT_ATOMS: atom_id res chain seq x y z
N TYR A 1 4.63 0.33 -6.93
CA TYR A 1 3.36 0.65 -6.25
C TYR A 1 3.30 2.14 -5.93
N PRO A 2 2.13 2.80 -5.95
CA PRO A 2 1.96 4.12 -5.34
C PRO A 2 1.93 3.95 -3.81
N VAL A 3 3.10 3.89 -3.19
CA VAL A 3 3.23 3.52 -1.77
C VAL A 3 2.76 4.62 -0.81
N SER A 4 2.61 5.86 -1.29
CA SER A 4 1.88 6.92 -0.61
C SER A 4 0.58 7.23 -1.36
N MET A 5 -0.52 7.39 -0.63
CA MET A 5 -1.86 7.54 -1.20
C MET A 5 -2.68 8.60 -0.44
N GLN A 6 -3.45 9.38 -1.19
CA GLN A 6 -4.51 10.23 -0.63
C GLN A 6 -5.83 9.44 -0.70
N VAL A 7 -6.47 9.25 0.46
CA VAL A 7 -7.79 8.61 0.58
C VAL A 7 -8.69 9.58 1.35
N ASN A 8 -9.63 10.21 0.66
CA ASN A 8 -10.42 11.32 1.20
C ASN A 8 -9.50 12.42 1.79
N ASP A 9 -9.67 12.76 3.06
CA ASP A 9 -8.88 13.76 3.81
C ASP A 9 -7.64 13.15 4.51
N LEU A 10 -7.35 11.86 4.28
CA LEU A 10 -6.21 11.17 4.86
C LEU A 10 -5.09 10.98 3.84
N ARG A 11 -3.88 11.34 4.23
CA ARG A 11 -2.63 10.97 3.56
C ARG A 11 -2.03 9.76 4.26
N LEU A 12 -1.88 8.66 3.52
CA LEU A 12 -1.21 7.45 4.00
C LEU A 12 0.25 7.47 3.54
N GLU A 13 1.16 7.26 4.48
CA GLU A 13 2.59 7.14 4.20
C GLU A 13 3.12 5.78 4.66
N PRO A 14 3.90 5.09 3.82
CA PRO A 14 4.47 3.81 4.15
C PRO A 14 5.57 3.98 5.21
N LEU A 15 5.73 3.01 6.09
CA LEU A 15 6.85 2.99 7.03
C LEU A 15 8.18 2.75 6.30
N MET A 16 8.14 1.98 5.22
CA MET A 16 9.23 1.76 4.26
C MET A 16 8.65 1.40 2.90
N ASP A 17 9.36 1.75 1.82
CA ASP A 17 8.87 1.58 0.45
C ASP A 17 8.80 0.09 0.03
N ASP A 18 9.79 -0.70 0.45
CA ASP A 18 9.96 -2.11 0.05
C ASP A 18 9.26 -3.06 1.03
N GLN A 19 7.92 -3.06 0.97
CA GLN A 19 7.02 -3.98 1.67
C GLN A 19 6.29 -4.89 0.68
N GLU A 20 7.00 -5.31 -0.37
CA GLU A 20 6.47 -6.24 -1.37
C GLU A 20 6.54 -7.68 -0.85
N LEU A 21 5.43 -8.41 -0.96
CA LEU A 21 5.36 -9.85 -0.71
C LEU A 21 5.19 -10.59 -2.04
N ASP A 22 6.26 -11.25 -2.46
CA ASP A 22 6.22 -12.17 -3.59
C ASP A 22 5.60 -13.52 -3.18
N ALA A 23 4.28 -13.63 -3.40
CA ALA A 23 3.51 -14.84 -3.12
C ALA A 23 3.25 -15.69 -4.37
N ARG A 24 4.05 -15.52 -5.45
CA ARG A 24 3.83 -16.24 -6.72
C ARG A 24 3.92 -17.75 -6.59
N ALA A 25 4.75 -18.25 -5.67
CA ALA A 25 4.94 -19.68 -5.44
C ALA A 25 3.75 -20.37 -4.75
N SER A 26 2.83 -19.61 -4.14
CA SER A 26 1.70 -20.17 -3.37
C SER A 26 0.35 -19.74 -3.93
N VAL A 27 0.11 -18.43 -4.08
CA VAL A 27 -1.19 -17.86 -4.48
C VAL A 27 -1.16 -17.26 -5.89
N GLY A 28 0.00 -17.29 -6.56
CA GLY A 28 0.13 -16.93 -7.97
C GLY A 28 0.14 -15.42 -8.28
N THR A 29 0.32 -14.56 -7.28
CA THR A 29 0.36 -13.10 -7.46
C THR A 29 1.40 -12.43 -6.57
N ILE A 30 1.72 -11.17 -6.87
CA ILE A 30 2.54 -10.30 -6.02
C ILE A 30 1.63 -9.30 -5.32
N TYR A 31 1.85 -9.10 -4.03
CA TYR A 31 1.15 -8.14 -3.19
C TYR A 31 2.13 -7.07 -2.72
N TRP A 32 1.65 -5.84 -2.55
CA TRP A 32 2.32 -4.91 -1.63
C TRP A 32 1.47 -4.82 -0.37
N GLU A 33 2.09 -5.09 0.76
CA GLU A 33 1.43 -5.23 2.05
C GLU A 33 2.27 -4.53 3.08
N GLY A 34 1.91 -3.29 3.40
CA GLY A 34 2.78 -2.44 4.19
C GLY A 34 2.11 -1.73 5.34
N ALA A 35 2.83 -1.65 6.46
CA ALA A 35 2.48 -0.78 7.55
C ALA A 35 2.55 0.68 7.10
N VAL A 36 1.52 1.45 7.44
CA VAL A 36 1.38 2.86 7.08
C VAL A 36 1.09 3.74 8.31
N ARG A 37 1.48 5.00 8.23
CA ARG A 37 0.98 6.08 9.09
C ARG A 37 -0.11 6.86 8.36
N ALA A 38 -1.14 7.25 9.08
CA ALA A 38 -2.22 8.07 8.57
C ALA A 38 -2.06 9.51 9.07
N PHE A 39 -2.16 10.46 8.16
CA PHE A 39 -2.13 11.89 8.46
C PHE A 39 -3.43 12.56 8.02
N LYS A 40 -3.98 13.40 8.88
CA LYS A 40 -4.97 14.41 8.47
C LYS A 40 -4.26 15.76 8.44
N ASP A 41 -4.19 16.35 7.25
CA ASP A 41 -3.28 17.47 6.96
C ASP A 41 -1.81 17.14 7.33
N LYS A 42 -1.31 17.73 8.43
CA LYS A 42 0.05 17.52 8.96
C LYS A 42 0.06 16.74 10.29
N THR A 43 -1.09 16.38 10.81
CA THR A 43 -1.22 15.71 12.11
C THR A 43 -1.21 14.20 11.90
N ASP A 44 -0.32 13.49 12.59
CA ASP A 44 -0.36 12.03 12.69
C ASP A 44 -1.61 11.62 13.48
N VAL A 45 -2.52 10.91 12.83
CA VAL A 45 -3.81 10.50 13.40
C VAL A 45 -3.89 8.99 13.64
N GLY A 46 -2.87 8.22 13.27
CA GLY A 46 -2.88 6.79 13.52
C GLY A 46 -1.94 5.96 12.66
N ARG A 47 -2.05 4.64 12.87
CA ARG A 47 -1.26 3.61 12.18
C ARG A 47 -2.21 2.56 11.65
N GLY A 48 -1.84 1.94 10.53
CA GLY A 48 -2.65 0.90 9.90
C GLY A 48 -1.84 0.04 8.95
N TYR A 49 -2.56 -0.72 8.13
CA TYR A 49 -2.01 -1.58 7.10
C TYR A 49 -2.67 -1.25 5.77
N LEU A 50 -1.88 -1.17 4.71
CA LEU A 50 -2.37 -0.95 3.35
C LEU A 50 -1.98 -2.15 2.49
N GLU A 51 -2.99 -2.77 1.88
CA GLU A 51 -2.84 -3.85 0.92
C GLU A 51 -3.09 -3.30 -0.49
N LEU A 52 -2.15 -3.49 -1.40
CA LEU A 52 -2.28 -3.14 -2.80
C LEU A 52 -2.15 -4.41 -3.65
N THR A 53 -3.23 -4.75 -4.35
CA THR A 53 -3.32 -5.93 -5.21
C THR A 53 -3.54 -5.51 -6.67
N GLY A 54 -3.28 -6.40 -7.62
CA GLY A 54 -3.57 -6.15 -9.04
C GLY A 54 -2.59 -5.22 -9.78
N TYR A 55 -1.54 -4.72 -9.13
CA TYR A 55 -0.51 -3.87 -9.75
C TYR A 55 0.61 -4.64 -10.46
N TRP A 56 0.66 -5.96 -10.31
CA TRP A 56 1.70 -6.83 -10.89
C TRP A 56 1.61 -6.89 -12.43
N GLN A 57 0.41 -6.84 -13.00
CA GLN A 57 0.20 -6.85 -14.45
C GLN A 57 -0.69 -5.67 -14.87
N PRO A 58 -0.47 -5.11 -16.08
CA PRO A 58 -1.37 -4.10 -16.62
C PRO A 58 -2.80 -4.64 -16.67
N LEU A 59 -3.77 -3.86 -16.19
CA LEU A 59 -5.19 -4.14 -16.41
C LEU A 59 -5.44 -4.21 -17.92
N LYS A 60 -5.88 -5.38 -18.39
CA LYS A 60 -6.43 -5.52 -19.74
C LYS A 60 -7.90 -5.09 -19.68
N LEU A 61 -8.21 -3.97 -20.33
CA LEU A 61 -9.57 -3.49 -20.60
C LEU A 61 -10.17 -4.22 -21.80
#